data_AF-A0A920R7C8-F1
#
_entry.id   AF-A0A920R7C8-F1
#
_cell.length_a   1.000
_cell.length_b   1.000
_cell.length_c   1.000
_cell.angle_alpha   90.00
_cell.angle_beta   90.00
_cell.angle_gamma   90.00
#
_symmetry.space_group_name_H-M   'P 1'
#
loop_
_entity.id
_entity.type
_entity.pdbx_description
1 polymer ?
#
loop_
_entity_poly.entity_id
_entity_poly.type
_entity_poly.pdbx_seq_one_letter_code
_entity_poly.pdbx_strand_id
1 'polypeptide(L)'
;MLVIAQRQQSIVSAQSALDATELGAQVGTRNIVEVLLARENLYRALRFYADARFDYVIDSLILKQVVGILTPQDVLDLNEWLTDTQ
;
A
#
# COMPACT_ATOMS: atom_id res chain seq x y z
N MET A 1 10.01 -9.43 -0.20
CA MET A 1 9.49 -8.97 -1.52
C MET A 1 8.11 -9.52 -1.87
N LEU A 2 7.85 -10.83 -1.72
CA LEU A 2 6.59 -11.45 -2.16
C LEU A 2 5.32 -10.81 -1.57
N VAL A 3 5.36 -10.39 -0.30
CA VAL A 3 4.23 -9.74 0.39
C VAL A 3 3.90 -8.36 -0.20
N ILE A 4 4.92 -7.55 -0.54
CA ILE A 4 4.73 -6.21 -1.10
C ILE A 4 4.12 -6.32 -2.52
N ALA A 5 4.62 -7.23 -3.34
CA ALA A 5 4.08 -7.49 -4.67
C ALA A 5 2.62 -7.98 -4.62
N GLN A 6 2.30 -8.88 -3.68
CA GLN A 6 0.94 -9.38 -3.48
C GLN A 6 -0.02 -8.28 -2.99
N ARG A 7 0.45 -7.38 -2.12
CA ARG A 7 -0.34 -6.22 -1.67
C ARG A 7 -0.53 -5.19 -2.78
N GLN A 8 0.48 -4.95 -3.62
CA GLN A 8 0.34 -4.10 -4.82
C GLN A 8 -0.71 -4.65 -5.79
N GLN A 9 -0.67 -5.95 -6.07
CA GLN A 9 -1.68 -6.58 -6.94
C GLN A 9 -3.08 -6.48 -6.34
N SER A 10 -3.19 -6.60 -5.01
CA SER A 10 -4.48 -6.45 -4.30
C SER A 10 -5.06 -5.04 -4.42
N ILE A 11 -4.21 -3.99 -4.46
CA ILE A 11 -4.65 -2.61 -4.74
C ILE A 11 -5.22 -2.50 -6.14
N VAL A 12 -4.51 -3.02 -7.16
CA VAL A 12 -4.97 -2.99 -8.55
C VAL A 12 -6.33 -3.68 -8.70
N SER A 13 -6.48 -4.87 -8.10
CA SER A 13 -7.76 -5.59 -8.10
C SER A 13 -8.87 -4.84 -7.37
N ALA A 14 -8.58 -4.22 -6.22
CA ALA A 14 -9.55 -3.42 -5.47
C ALA A 14 -9.97 -2.16 -6.25
N GLN A 15 -9.05 -1.52 -6.98
CA GLN A 15 -9.35 -0.37 -7.83
C GLN A 15 -10.28 -0.77 -8.98
N SER A 16 -9.97 -1.83 -9.72
CA SER A 16 -10.85 -2.30 -10.80
C SER A 16 -12.24 -2.69 -10.29
N ALA A 17 -12.34 -3.25 -9.08
CA ALA A 17 -13.61 -3.55 -8.45
C ALA A 17 -14.40 -2.30 -8.06
N LEU A 18 -13.73 -1.25 -7.57
CA LEU A 18 -14.34 0.05 -7.31
C LEU A 18 -14.87 0.66 -8.61
N ASP A 19 -14.06 0.71 -9.66
CA ASP A 19 -14.45 1.31 -10.95
C ASP A 19 -15.69 0.62 -11.54
N ALA A 20 -15.73 -0.72 -11.50
CA ALA A 20 -16.89 -1.49 -11.94
C ALA A 20 -18.15 -1.24 -11.08
N THR A 21 -17.96 -1.00 -9.78
CA THR A 21 -19.05 -0.70 -8.84
C THR A 21 -19.59 0.72 -9.05
N GLU A 22 -18.71 1.69 -9.27
CA GLU A 22 -19.07 3.07 -9.59
C GLU A 22 -19.81 3.15 -10.92
N LEU A 23 -19.32 2.44 -11.95
CA LEU A 23 -20.01 2.36 -13.23
C LEU A 23 -21.39 1.72 -13.05
N GLY A 24 -21.47 0.59 -12.34
CA GLY A 24 -22.72 -0.10 -12.02
C GLY A 24 -23.71 0.76 -11.24
N ALA A 25 -23.23 1.63 -10.35
CA ALA A 25 -24.06 2.57 -9.61
C ALA A 25 -24.54 3.75 -10.49
N GLN A 26 -23.71 4.23 -11.41
CA GLN A 26 -24.09 5.27 -12.38
C GLN A 26 -25.19 4.78 -13.35
N VAL A 27 -25.14 3.52 -13.78
CA VAL A 27 -26.22 2.91 -14.60
C VAL A 27 -27.37 2.34 -13.76
N GLY A 28 -27.39 2.54 -12.44
CA GLY A 28 -28.49 2.18 -11.55
C GLY A 28 -28.61 0.68 -11.22
N THR A 29 -27.61 -0.12 -11.56
CA THR A 29 -27.54 -1.56 -11.26
C THR A 29 -26.90 -1.89 -9.90
N ARG A 30 -26.28 -0.89 -9.26
CA ARG A 30 -25.68 -0.97 -7.93
C ARG A 30 -26.03 0.24 -7.07
N ASN A 31 -25.94 0.10 -5.76
CA ASN A 31 -26.26 1.16 -4.81
C ASN A 31 -25.02 1.92 -4.34
N ILE A 32 -25.22 3.17 -3.90
CA ILE A 32 -24.15 4.03 -3.38
C ILE A 32 -23.41 3.41 -2.18
N VAL A 33 -24.11 2.59 -1.38
CA VAL A 33 -23.51 1.85 -0.26
C VAL A 33 -22.46 0.85 -0.73
N GLU A 34 -22.66 0.19 -1.88
CA GLU A 34 -21.70 -0.74 -2.45
C GLU A 34 -20.45 -0.01 -2.96
N VAL A 35 -20.62 1.20 -3.53
CA VAL A 35 -19.50 2.07 -3.92
C VAL A 35 -18.67 2.46 -2.69
N LEU A 36 -19.32 2.84 -1.59
CA LEU A 36 -18.63 3.19 -0.35
C LEU A 36 -17.86 2.02 0.23
N LEU A 37 -18.44 0.81 0.22
CA LEU A 37 -17.75 -0.43 0.64
C LEU A 37 -16.56 -0.77 -0.26
N ALA A 38 -16.71 -0.65 -1.58
CA ALA A 38 -15.60 -0.89 -2.52
C ALA A 38 -14.46 0.12 -2.30
N ARG A 39 -14.80 1.38 -2.04
CA ARG A 39 -13.82 2.44 -1.76
C ARG A 39 -13.13 2.22 -0.41
N GLU A 40 -13.85 1.81 0.62
CA GLU A 40 -13.28 1.43 1.91
C GLU A 40 -12.25 0.29 1.74
N ASN A 41 -12.59 -0.73 0.95
CA ASN A 41 -11.68 -1.85 0.67
C ASN A 41 -10.41 -1.41 -0.08
N LEU A 42 -10.52 -0.49 -1.04
CA LEU A 42 -9.37 0.10 -1.72
C LEU A 42 -8.44 0.82 -0.71
N TYR A 43 -8.99 1.69 0.14
CA TYR A 43 -8.18 2.40 1.14
C TYR A 43 -7.55 1.45 2.17
N ARG A 44 -8.25 0.38 2.55
CA ARG A 44 -7.71 -0.66 3.42
C ARG A 44 -6.52 -1.38 2.76
N ALA A 45 -6.63 -1.71 1.47
CA ALA A 45 -5.54 -2.33 0.70
C ALA A 45 -4.33 -1.39 0.57
N LEU A 46 -4.56 -0.10 0.29
CA LEU A 46 -3.51 0.93 0.26
C LEU A 46 -2.78 1.05 1.60
N ARG A 47 -3.52 1.06 2.70
CA ARG A 47 -2.93 1.14 4.04
C ARG A 47 -2.09 -0.09 4.36
N PHE A 48 -2.60 -1.29 4.07
CA PHE A 48 -1.81 -2.50 4.25
C PHE A 48 -0.54 -2.50 3.39
N TYR A 49 -0.59 -1.98 2.17
CA TYR A 49 0.62 -1.85 1.36
C TYR A 49 1.65 -0.91 1.99
N ALA A 50 1.20 0.25 2.51
CA ALA A 50 2.07 1.18 3.23
C ALA A 50 2.68 0.53 4.49
N ASP A 51 1.87 -0.13 5.32
CA ASP A 51 2.33 -0.82 6.53
C ASP A 51 3.40 -1.86 6.19
N ALA A 52 3.20 -2.68 5.15
CA ALA A 52 4.18 -3.68 4.73
C ALA A 52 5.51 -3.08 4.21
N ARG A 53 5.48 -1.87 3.64
CA ARG A 53 6.71 -1.14 3.27
C ARG A 53 7.42 -0.62 4.53
N PHE A 54 6.68 -0.07 5.50
CA PHE A 54 7.25 0.41 6.75
C PHE A 54 7.87 -0.73 7.56
N ASP A 55 7.19 -1.88 7.68
CA ASP A 55 7.72 -3.05 8.38
C ASP A 55 9.05 -3.51 7.76
N TYR A 56 9.10 -3.60 6.43
CA TYR A 56 10.34 -3.96 5.71
C TYR A 56 11.48 -2.98 5.98
N VAL A 57 11.17 -1.68 5.97
CA VAL A 57 12.11 -0.61 6.28
C VAL A 57 12.68 -0.77 7.69
N ILE A 58 11.81 -0.94 8.69
CA ILE A 58 12.20 -1.07 10.09
C ILE A 58 13.04 -2.33 10.30
N ASP A 59 12.61 -3.47 9.76
CA ASP A 59 13.36 -4.73 9.84
C ASP A 59 14.76 -4.59 9.21
N SER A 60 14.88 -3.86 8.09
CA SER A 60 16.17 -3.61 7.45
C SER A 60 17.09 -2.73 8.30
N LEU A 61 16.54 -1.71 8.98
CA LEU A 61 17.29 -0.83 9.86
C LEU A 61 17.75 -1.56 11.12
N ILE A 62 16.87 -2.36 11.73
CA ILE A 62 17.21 -3.20 12.89
C ILE A 62 18.32 -4.18 12.53
N LEU A 63 18.25 -4.82 11.35
CA LEU A 63 19.30 -5.72 10.89
C LEU A 63 20.65 -4.99 10.76
N LYS A 64 20.67 -3.79 10.15
CA LYS A 64 21.89 -2.97 10.03
C LYS A 64 22.43 -2.51 11.39
N GLN A 65 21.55 -2.20 12.34
CA GLN A 65 21.91 -1.84 13.72
C GLN A 65 22.58 -3.01 14.46
N VAL A 66 22.03 -4.23 14.36
CA VAL A 66 22.58 -5.43 15.01
C VAL A 66 23.95 -5.81 14.43
N VAL A 67 24.16 -5.60 13.13
CA VAL A 67 25.45 -5.88 12.47
C VAL A 67 26.49 -4.76 12.72
N GLY A 68 26.10 -3.64 13.35
CA GLY A 68 27.01 -2.55 13.73
C GLY A 68 27.46 -1.64 12.57
N ILE A 69 26.78 -1.74 11.43
CA ILE A 69 27.08 -1.00 10.18
C ILE A 69 26.03 0.08 9.88
N LEU A 70 25.14 0.38 10.83
CA LEU A 70 24.15 1.43 10.67
C LEU A 70 24.84 2.79 10.52
N THR A 71 24.81 3.34 9.31
CA THR A 71 25.34 4.68 9.03
C THR A 71 24.18 5.67 8.94
N PRO A 72 24.41 6.96 9.25
CA PRO A 72 23.41 8.02 9.02
C PRO A 72 22.94 8.10 7.56
N GLN A 73 23.79 7.67 6.61
CA GLN A 73 23.46 7.61 5.19
C GLN A 73 22.34 6.61 4.91
N ASP A 74 22.30 5.47 5.61
CA ASP A 74 21.23 4.47 5.45
C ASP A 74 19.85 5.02 5.81
N VAL A 75 19.79 5.96 6.77
CA VAL A 75 18.55 6.63 7.17
C VAL A 75 18.14 7.68 6.15
N LEU A 76 19.11 8.38 5.53
CA LEU A 76 18.86 9.37 4.49
C LEU A 76 18.35 8.73 3.21
N ASP A 77 19.01 7.68 2.72
CA ASP A 77 18.61 6.95 1.51
C ASP A 77 17.20 6.35 1.67
N LEU A 78 16.87 5.92 2.90
CA LEU A 78 15.58 5.35 3.23
C LEU A 78 14.48 6.41 3.38
N ASN A 79 14.82 7.57 3.92
CA ASN A 79 13.93 8.73 3.92
C ASN A 79 13.62 9.18 2.49
N GLU A 80 14.61 9.18 1.61
CA GLU A 80 14.45 9.53 0.19
C GLU A 80 13.54 8.51 -0.53
N TRP A 81 13.76 7.21 -0.31
CA TRP A 81 12.89 6.14 -0.83
C TRP A 81 11.44 6.20 -0.31
N LEU A 82 11.22 6.71 0.90
CA LEU A 82 9.88 6.92 1.45
C LEU A 82 9.20 8.15 0.81
N THR A 83 9.95 9.22 0.55
CA THR A 83 9.42 10.46 -0.05
C THR A 83 9.16 10.37 -1.56
N ASP A 84 9.81 9.46 -2.29
CA ASP A 84 9.65 9.31 -3.74
C ASP A 84 8.37 8.56 -4.16
N THR A 85 7.38 8.47 -3.26
CA THR A 85 6.08 7.87 -3.55
C THR A 85 5.10 8.97 -3.99
N GLN A 86 5.22 9.39 -5.26
CA GLN A 86 4.13 10.08 -5.99
C GLN A 86 3.07 9.07 -6.42
#